data_AF-A0A534RIG6-F1
#
_entry.id   AF-A0A534RIG6-F1
#
_cell.length_a   1.000
_cell.length_b   1.000
_cell.length_c   1.000
_cell.angle_alpha   90.00
_cell.angle_beta   90.00
_cell.angle_gamma   90.00
#
_symmetry.space_group_name_H-M   'P 1'
#
loop_
_entity.id
_entity.type
_entity.pdbx_description
1 polymer ?
#
loop_
_entity_poly.entity_id
_entity_poly.type
_entity_poly.pdbx_seq_one_letter_code
_entity_poly.pdbx_strand_id
1 'polypeptide(L)' 'MRERIHVFVQALRARGMEISVAEALDAMRAVAAAGVEREVLREALAACLVKDESDRPTFDPLFDELFPAVG' A
#
# COMPACT_ATOMS: atom_id res chain seq x y z
N MET A 1 10.85 -6.49 0.21
CA MET A 1 9.73 -5.70 0.75
C MET A 1 9.71 -4.27 0.20
N ARG A 2 10.75 -3.45 0.43
CA ARG A 2 10.85 -2.06 -0.07
C ARG A 2 10.55 -1.90 -1.58
N GLU A 3 11.17 -2.71 -2.43
CA GLU A 3 10.94 -2.69 -3.87
C GLU A 3 9.47 -2.96 -4.24
N ARG A 4 8.84 -3.92 -3.54
CA ARG A 4 7.43 -4.28 -3.77
C ARG A 4 6.48 -3.16 -3.36
N ILE A 5 6.79 -2.43 -2.28
CA ILE A 5 6.07 -1.22 -1.89
C ILE A 5 6.27 -0.11 -2.93
N HIS A 6 7.48 0.05 -3.47
CA HIS A 6 7.72 1.02 -4.54
C HIS A 6 6.87 0.71 -5.77
N VAL A 7 6.87 -0.54 -6.25
CA VAL A 7 6.03 -1.00 -7.35
C VAL A 7 4.55 -0.79 -7.06
N PHE A 8 4.09 -1.08 -5.84
CA PHE A 8 2.70 -0.84 -5.42
C PHE A 8 2.32 0.63 -5.52
N VAL A 9 3.15 1.54 -4.99
CA VAL A 9 2.92 2.99 -5.08
C VAL A 9 2.88 3.47 -6.54
N GLN A 10 3.75 2.96 -7.41
CA GLN A 10 3.71 3.32 -8.82
C GLN A 10 2.44 2.80 -9.51
N ALA A 11 1.99 1.59 -9.17
CA ALA A 11 0.76 1.01 -9.72
C ALA A 11 -0.50 1.76 -9.29
N LEU A 12 -0.55 2.26 -8.05
CA LEU A 12 -1.64 3.10 -7.54
C LEU A 12 -1.67 4.46 -8.26
N ARG A 13 -0.51 5.11 -8.42
CA ARG A 13 -0.39 6.37 -9.19
C ARG A 13 -0.83 6.19 -10.64
N ALA A 14 -0.44 5.10 -11.28
CA ALA A 14 -0.86 4.78 -12.64
C ALA A 14 -2.38 4.58 -12.78
N ARG A 15 -3.08 4.28 -11.68
CA ARG A 15 -4.55 4.16 -11.60
C ARG A 15 -5.24 5.43 -11.09
N GLY A 16 -4.50 6.55 -10.99
CA GLY A 16 -5.06 7.87 -10.69
C GLY A 16 -5.07 8.25 -9.21
N MET A 17 -4.55 7.41 -8.31
CA MET A 17 -4.40 7.80 -6.91
C MET A 17 -3.26 8.81 -6.74
N GLU A 18 -3.56 9.97 -6.18
CA GLU A 18 -2.57 11.00 -5.90
C GLU A 18 -1.76 10.65 -4.64
N ILE A 19 -0.54 10.14 -4.83
CA ILE A 19 0.37 9.78 -3.73
C ILE A 19 1.62 10.66 -3.81
N SER A 20 1.89 11.42 -2.75
CA SER A 20 3.09 12.23 -2.57
C SER A 20 4.32 11.39 -2.24
N VAL A 21 5.51 12.01 -2.26
CA VAL A 21 6.75 11.35 -1.83
C VAL A 21 6.74 11.07 -0.32
N ALA A 22 6.16 11.98 0.48
CA ALA A 22 6.08 11.82 1.93
C ALA A 22 5.21 10.61 2.31
N GLU A 23 4.03 10.47 1.72
CA GLU A 23 3.12 9.33 1.93
C GLU A 23 3.80 8.00 1.56
N ALA A 24 4.56 7.96 0.47
CA ALA A 24 5.31 6.77 0.08
C ALA A 24 6.43 6.42 1.10
N LEU A 25 7.10 7.43 1.66
CA LEU A 25 8.12 7.23 2.72
C LEU A 25 7.48 6.71 4.01
N ASP A 26 6.32 7.27 4.39
CA ASP A 26 5.60 6.87 5.58
C ASP A 26 5.03 5.45 5.45
N ALA A 27 4.50 5.09 4.28
CA ALA A 27 4.10 3.71 3.98
C ALA A 27 5.28 2.73 4.17
N MET A 28 6.48 3.05 3.68
CA MET A 28 7.66 2.20 3.88
C MET A 28 8.05 2.05 5.37
N ARG A 29 7.86 3.10 6.18
CA ARG A 29 8.12 3.07 7.62
C ARG A 29 7.04 2.29 8.38
N ALA A 30 5.77 2.49 8.02
CA ALA A 30 4.63 1.80 8.63
C ALA A 30 4.77 0.29 8.44
N VAL A 31 5.11 -0.18 7.23
CA VAL A 31 5.35 -1.61 6.98
C VAL A 31 6.50 -2.17 7.81
N ALA A 32 7.58 -1.40 8.01
CA ALA A 32 8.70 -1.84 8.84
C ALA A 32 8.31 -2.02 10.32
N ALA A 33 7.31 -1.27 10.81
CA ALA A 33 6.80 -1.36 12.17
C ALA A 33 5.66 -2.39 12.33
N ALA A 34 4.83 -2.57 11.30
CA ALA A 34 3.58 -3.32 11.36
C ALA A 34 3.79 -4.86 11.33
N GLY A 35 4.95 -5.34 10.85
CA GLY A 35 5.24 -6.78 10.76
C GLY A 35 4.77 -7.42 9.45
N VAL A 36 4.72 -8.76 9.41
CA VAL A 36 4.46 -9.54 8.18
C VAL A 36 3.03 -10.11 8.08
N GLU A 37 2.21 -9.91 9.12
CA GLU A 37 0.79 -10.26 9.11
C GLU A 37 0.08 -9.49 7.98
N ARG A 38 -0.60 -10.20 7.08
CA ARG A 38 -1.12 -9.64 5.84
C ARG A 38 -2.14 -8.53 6.06
N GLU A 39 -3.09 -8.74 6.96
CA GLU A 39 -4.12 -7.75 7.24
C GLU A 39 -3.54 -6.51 7.91
N VAL A 40 -2.58 -6.71 8.81
CA VAL A 40 -1.85 -5.62 9.46
C VAL A 40 -1.04 -4.82 8.43
N LEU A 41 -0.41 -5.50 7.47
CA LEU A 41 0.29 -4.87 6.36
C LEU A 41 -0.65 -4.06 5.46
N ARG A 42 -1.83 -4.62 5.14
CA ARG A 42 -2.85 -3.97 4.31
C ARG A 42 -3.32 -2.66 4.93
N GLU A 43 -3.68 -2.70 6.20
CA GLU A 43 -4.17 -1.51 6.90
C GLU A 43 -3.06 -0.48 7.18
N ALA A 44 -1.84 -0.91 7.47
CA ALA A 44 -0.71 0.00 7.64
C ALA A 44 -0.39 0.77 6.35
N LEU A 45 -0.42 0.10 5.20
CA LEU A 45 -0.24 0.76 3.91
C LEU A 45 -1.40 1.70 3.59
N ALA A 46 -2.62 1.27 3.84
CA ALA A 46 -3.78 2.09 3.54
C ALA A 46 -3.86 3.35 4.40
N ALA A 47 -3.51 3.25 5.69
CA ALA A 47 -3.44 4.41 6.59
C ALA A 47 -2.48 5.51 6.09
N CYS A 48 -1.51 5.17 5.24
CA CYS A 48 -0.56 6.12 4.66
C CYS A 48 -0.93 6.56 3.23
N LEU A 49 -1.69 5.77 2.48
CA LEU A 49 -1.84 5.92 1.02
C LEU A 49 -3.27 6.19 0.55
N VAL A 50 -4.26 5.85 1.37
CA VAL A 50 -5.69 6.01 1.06
C VAL A 50 -6.17 7.29 1.74
N LYS A 51 -6.59 8.28 0.96
CA LYS A 51 -7.06 9.57 1.48
C LYS A 51 -8.54 9.53 1.80
N ASP A 52 -9.30 8.89 0.90
CA ASP A 52 -10.74 8.79 0.96
C ASP A 52 -11.19 7.33 0.73
N GLU A 53 -12.37 6.97 1.24
CA GLU A 53 -12.94 5.63 1.06
C GLU A 53 -13.10 5.27 -0.43
N SER A 54 -13.26 6.27 -1.30
CA SER A 54 -13.31 6.09 -2.76
C SER A 54 -12.03 5.54 -3.38
N ASP A 55 -10.89 5.61 -2.69
CA ASP A 55 -9.62 5.05 -3.17
C ASP A 55 -9.50 3.54 -2.86
N ARG A 56 -10.30 3.01 -1.92
CA ARG A 56 -10.25 1.59 -1.54
C ARG A 56 -10.49 0.61 -2.68
N PRO A 57 -11.46 0.83 -3.59
CA PRO A 57 -11.65 0.00 -4.76
C PRO A 57 -10.43 -0.06 -5.70
N THR A 58 -9.54 0.94 -5.66
CA THR A 58 -8.27 0.92 -6.42
C THR A 58 -7.15 0.27 -5.62
N PHE A 59 -7.09 0.54 -4.31
CA PHE A 59 -6.06 0.06 -3.41
C PHE A 59 -6.15 -1.45 -3.15
N ASP A 60 -7.31 -1.95 -2.72
CA ASP A 60 -7.44 -3.31 -2.18
C ASP A 60 -7.13 -4.40 -3.25
N PRO A 61 -7.62 -4.31 -4.50
CA PRO A 61 -7.28 -5.30 -5.53
C PRO A 61 -5.79 -5.32 -5.89
N LEU A 62 -5.14 -4.16 -5.91
CA LEU A 62 -3.71 -4.06 -6.16
C LEU A 62 -2.88 -4.62 -4.99
N PHE A 63 -3.38 -4.43 -3.77
CA PHE A 63 -2.75 -5.04 -2.59
C PHE A 63 -2.84 -6.56 -2.69
N ASP A 64 -4.01 -7.10 -3.03
CA ASP A 64 -4.22 -8.53 -3.19
C ASP A 64 -3.31 -9.14 -4.27
N GLU A 65 -3.11 -8.44 -5.39
CA GLU A 65 -2.24 -8.85 -6.50
C GLU A 65 -0.74 -8.88 -6.10
N LEU A 66 -0.26 -7.83 -5.43
CA LEU A 66 1.16 -7.65 -5.13
C LEU A 66 1.59 -8.26 -3.79
N PHE A 67 0.65 -8.54 -2.90
CA PHE A 67 0.85 -9.13 -1.57
C PHE A 67 -0.10 -10.32 -1.36
N PRO A 68 0.03 -11.39 -2.17
CA PRO A 68 -0.80 -12.58 -2.03
C PRO A 68 -0.59 -13.22 -0.65
N ALA A 69 -1.67 -13.74 -0.07
CA ALA A 69 -1.55 -14.59 1.11
C ALA A 69 -0.63 -15.76 0.77
N VAL A 70 0.41 -15.97 1.57
CA VAL A 70 1.24 -17.18 1.44
C VAL A 70 0.30 -18.34 1.77
N GLY A 71 0.07 -19.22 0.80
CA GLY A 71 -0.57 -20.51 1.03
C GLY A 71 0.33 -21.46 1.80
#